data_AF-A0A7X7SS13-F1
#
_entry.id   AF-A0A7X7SS13-F1
#
_cell.length_a   1.000
_cell.length_b   1.000
_cell.length_c   1.000
_cell.angle_alpha   90.00
_cell.angle_beta   90.00
_cell.angle_gamma   90.00
#
_symmetry.space_group_name_H-M   'P 1'
#
loop_
_entity.id
_entity.type
_entity.pdbx_description
1 polymer ?
#
loop_
_entity_poly.entity_id
_entity_poly.type
_entity_poly.pdbx_seq_one_letter_code
_entity_poly.pdbx_strand_id
1 'polypeptide(L)'
;MAKVLVTMLGKKDYSDRTYHFHSKEYTTNYGALAIINLCFEDTSDLTVKVFATKEAENVHFSDKTDNPTLKNYLVKSGIDYEFKHIPSEFNLDNSWEIFRIFKDNLILSSGDELYIDITFGYRSQPTILLMTLSYLESLHNVTVKKVYYCKEDNTYSEIVDLTNMYYISIWAKSIETFIQTGQYTGINKLFNSMNNVSPLKPISNTIDKLAKALRLVKIGFYDYISDNPEEYKECVAYCVYKLHDEIYKFQTKYKDLESEIKNEYYILLDLFDKLKDKFKWINYEPGLSDSEIKKKLIDNYYLHLLEILKYYRDTELVQQGLTLINEIIFVTTKDDNLKEKIKKLNPEKYEGHKYLQSFWKQVDRKIYQENSALIQRLNKRLSFINSYRNSINHSFYINKEKR
;
A
#
# COMPACT_ATOMS: atom_id res chain seq x y z
N MET A 1 -6.80 21.37 10.55
CA MET A 1 -5.73 20.37 10.41
C MET A 1 -4.47 21.12 10.72
N ALA A 2 -3.71 20.70 11.72
CA ALA A 2 -2.50 21.42 12.10
C ALA A 2 -1.32 20.93 11.26
N LYS A 3 -0.43 21.86 10.89
CA LYS A 3 0.88 21.52 10.33
C LYS A 3 1.86 21.40 11.49
N VAL A 4 2.63 20.32 11.52
CA VAL A 4 3.59 20.10 12.60
C VAL A 4 4.97 19.86 12.01
N LEU A 5 5.88 20.80 12.22
CA LEU A 5 7.30 20.64 11.87
C LEU A 5 8.04 19.99 13.04
N VAL A 6 8.59 18.81 12.83
CA VAL A 6 9.43 18.09 13.79
C VAL A 6 10.88 18.36 13.45
N THR A 7 11.64 18.93 14.39
CA THR A 7 13.07 19.22 14.22
C THR A 7 13.86 18.81 15.45
N MET A 8 15.15 18.55 15.25
CA MET A 8 16.10 18.20 16.30
C MET A 8 17.24 19.21 16.33
N LEU A 9 17.80 19.46 17.51
CA LEU A 9 18.96 20.35 17.67
C LEU A 9 20.21 19.56 18.06
N GLY A 10 21.32 19.91 17.44
CA GLY A 10 22.66 19.41 17.76
C GLY A 10 23.43 20.39 18.63
N LYS A 11 24.46 19.89 19.33
CA LYS A 11 25.26 20.71 20.27
C LYS A 11 26.30 21.66 19.63
N LYS A 12 26.56 21.53 18.33
CA LYS A 12 27.55 22.37 17.63
C LYS A 12 27.00 23.77 17.45
N ASP A 13 27.84 24.79 17.54
CA ASP A 13 27.44 26.15 17.16
C ASP A 13 27.10 26.20 15.67
N TYR A 14 25.98 26.85 15.35
CA TYR A 14 25.52 27.00 13.98
C TYR A 14 25.97 28.33 13.41
N SER A 15 26.64 28.28 12.25
CA SER A 15 27.04 29.46 11.49
C SER A 15 25.90 29.93 10.61
N ASP A 16 25.82 31.23 10.34
CA ASP A 16 24.93 31.77 9.31
C ASP A 16 25.22 31.14 7.94
N ARG A 17 24.15 30.74 7.26
CA ARG A 17 24.17 30.11 5.94
C ARG A 17 23.00 30.62 5.13
N THR A 18 23.20 30.79 3.83
CA THR A 18 22.12 31.02 2.88
C THR A 18 21.59 29.69 2.42
N TYR A 19 20.39 29.35 2.86
CA TYR A 19 19.69 28.16 2.40
C TYR A 19 18.92 28.47 1.13
N HIS A 20 18.83 27.51 0.23
CA HIS A 20 18.01 27.63 -0.97
C HIS A 20 17.11 26.42 -1.17
N PHE A 21 15.90 26.67 -1.66
CA PHE A 21 14.93 25.65 -2.05
C PHE A 21 14.20 26.11 -3.30
N HIS A 22 14.33 25.35 -4.39
CA HIS A 22 13.93 25.79 -5.72
C HIS A 22 14.56 27.14 -6.09
N SER A 23 13.76 28.17 -6.37
CA SER A 23 14.20 29.53 -6.72
C SER A 23 14.19 30.51 -5.55
N LYS A 24 13.95 30.04 -4.32
CA LYS A 24 13.88 30.88 -3.11
C LYS A 24 15.13 30.68 -2.26
N GLU A 25 15.56 31.74 -1.59
CA GLU A 25 16.71 31.76 -0.69
C GLU A 25 16.37 32.44 0.64
N TYR A 26 16.99 31.95 1.73
CA TYR A 26 16.81 32.51 3.07
C TYR A 26 18.09 32.31 3.90
N THR A 27 18.60 33.39 4.49
CA THR A 27 19.81 33.35 5.32
C THR A 27 19.46 33.21 6.79
N THR A 28 20.01 32.19 7.43
CA THR A 28 19.84 31.92 8.87
C THR A 28 20.91 30.94 9.34
N ASN A 29 21.10 30.84 10.64
CA ASN A 29 21.89 29.79 11.28
C ASN A 29 21.07 28.50 11.56
N TYR A 30 19.75 28.52 11.41
CA TYR A 30 18.90 27.35 11.71
C TYR A 30 18.25 26.76 10.45
N GLY A 31 18.56 25.50 10.14
CA GLY A 31 17.91 24.75 9.07
C GLY A 31 16.38 24.71 9.22
N ALA A 32 15.86 24.56 10.44
CA ALA A 32 14.43 24.61 10.71
C ALA A 32 13.78 25.94 10.29
N LEU A 33 14.44 27.09 10.52
CA LEU A 33 13.91 28.38 10.08
C LEU A 33 13.96 28.51 8.56
N ALA A 34 15.00 28.00 7.92
CA ALA A 34 15.07 27.96 6.46
C ALA A 34 13.93 27.14 5.88
N ILE A 35 13.64 25.96 6.44
CA ILE A 35 12.50 25.12 6.04
C ILE A 35 11.18 25.89 6.21
N ILE A 36 10.95 26.53 7.37
CA ILE A 36 9.73 27.30 7.64
C ILE A 36 9.54 28.39 6.57
N ASN A 37 10.56 29.20 6.31
CA ASN A 37 10.45 30.36 5.42
C ASN A 37 10.40 29.97 3.94
N LEU A 38 11.05 28.88 3.54
CA LEU A 38 11.18 28.50 2.13
C LEU A 38 10.12 27.49 1.67
N CYS A 39 9.66 26.62 2.58
CA CYS A 39 8.83 25.46 2.25
C CYS A 39 7.36 25.59 2.68
N PHE A 40 7.01 26.54 3.55
CA PHE A 40 5.62 26.79 3.96
C PHE A 40 5.10 28.10 3.33
N GLU A 41 3.89 28.04 2.75
CA GLU A 41 3.21 29.23 2.23
C GLU A 41 2.44 29.98 3.32
N ASP A 42 1.90 29.23 4.29
CA ASP A 42 1.16 29.74 5.44
C ASP A 42 1.59 28.99 6.71
N THR A 43 1.93 29.76 7.74
CA THR A 43 2.40 29.29 9.05
C THR A 43 1.39 29.57 10.18
N SER A 44 0.18 30.05 9.86
CA SER A 44 -0.85 30.39 10.86
C SER A 44 -1.33 29.18 11.68
N ASP A 45 -1.25 27.98 11.11
CA ASP A 45 -1.60 26.69 11.70
C ASP A 45 -0.38 25.80 11.97
N LEU A 46 0.83 26.38 11.96
CA LEU A 46 2.08 25.67 12.13
C LEU A 46 2.50 25.60 13.60
N THR A 47 2.78 24.40 14.08
CA THR A 47 3.46 24.15 15.36
C THR A 47 4.82 23.49 15.13
N VAL A 48 5.86 23.96 15.81
CA VAL A 48 7.20 23.39 15.73
C VAL A 48 7.50 22.53 16.96
N LYS A 49 7.69 21.23 16.78
CA LYS A 49 8.11 20.29 17.83
C LYS A 49 9.62 20.11 17.79
N VAL A 50 10.29 20.62 18.83
CA VAL A 50 11.75 20.65 18.94
C VAL A 50 12.21 19.60 19.94
N PHE A 51 13.13 18.75 19.51
CA PHE A 51 13.74 17.71 20.33
C PHE A 51 15.24 17.96 20.47
N ALA A 52 15.75 18.07 21.70
CA ALA A 52 17.16 18.37 21.92
C ALA A 52 17.69 17.79 23.23
N THR A 53 19.00 17.54 23.26
CA THR A 53 19.69 17.25 24.52
C THR A 53 19.79 18.50 25.38
N LYS A 54 20.16 18.34 26.66
CA LYS A 54 20.30 19.48 27.56
C LYS A 54 21.38 20.47 27.08
N GLU A 55 22.46 19.95 26.53
CA GLU A 55 23.55 20.76 25.97
C GLU A 55 23.08 21.55 24.75
N ALA A 56 22.35 20.90 23.83
CA ALA A 56 21.82 21.56 22.64
C ALA A 56 20.76 22.62 22.97
N GLU A 57 19.92 22.41 23.98
CA GLU A 57 18.97 23.42 24.48
C GLU A 57 19.69 24.70 24.93
N ASN A 58 20.72 24.55 25.78
CA ASN A 58 21.46 25.67 26.34
C ASN A 58 22.11 26.54 25.24
N VAL A 59 22.49 25.92 24.13
CA VAL A 59 23.09 26.63 22.99
C VAL A 59 22.01 27.26 22.11
N HIS A 60 20.96 26.51 21.76
CA HIS A 60 20.10 26.80 20.60
C HIS A 60 18.61 26.98 20.90
N PHE A 61 18.18 26.89 22.15
CA PHE A 61 16.75 27.02 22.50
C PHE A 61 16.47 27.81 23.80
N SER A 62 17.48 28.11 24.63
CA SER A 62 17.34 29.02 25.76
C SER A 62 17.09 30.47 25.31
N ASP A 63 16.40 31.28 26.11
CA ASP A 63 16.23 32.71 25.80
C ASP A 63 17.55 33.46 25.91
N LYS A 64 17.99 34.09 24.82
CA LYS A 64 19.23 34.89 24.77
C LYS A 64 18.95 36.21 24.05
N THR A 65 19.35 37.33 24.67
CA THR A 65 19.16 38.67 24.09
C THR A 65 20.17 38.98 23.00
N ASP A 66 21.43 38.59 23.20
CA ASP A 66 22.54 39.05 22.35
C ASP A 66 22.83 38.09 21.19
N ASN A 67 22.39 36.83 21.31
CA ASN A 67 22.50 35.80 20.28
C ASN A 67 21.18 35.01 20.21
N PRO A 68 20.18 35.50 19.45
CA PRO A 68 18.85 34.92 19.40
C PRO A 68 18.88 33.43 19.04
N THR A 69 18.21 32.63 19.86
CA THR A 69 18.07 31.19 19.63
C THR A 69 16.87 30.87 18.73
N LEU A 70 16.72 29.60 18.32
CA LEU A 70 15.56 29.17 17.54
C LEU A 70 14.25 29.58 18.25
N LYS A 71 14.19 29.44 19.57
CA LYS A 71 13.04 29.86 20.38
C LYS A 71 12.71 31.34 20.19
N ASN A 72 13.72 32.22 20.21
CA ASN A 72 13.51 33.66 20.03
C ASN A 72 12.94 33.98 18.64
N TYR A 73 13.38 33.28 17.60
CA TYR A 73 12.84 33.45 16.25
C TYR A 73 11.40 32.95 16.11
N LEU A 74 11.05 31.80 16.73
CA LEU A 74 9.69 31.27 16.72
C LEU A 74 8.71 32.20 17.43
N VAL A 75 9.08 32.69 18.63
CA VAL A 75 8.29 33.67 19.38
C VAL A 75 8.08 34.96 18.58
N LYS A 76 9.15 35.51 17.99
CA LYS A 76 9.07 36.73 17.19
C LYS A 76 8.16 36.57 15.96
N SER A 77 8.09 35.36 15.41
CA SER A 77 7.28 35.03 14.24
C SER A 77 5.84 34.64 14.60
N GLY A 78 5.50 34.59 15.89
CA GLY A 78 4.19 34.14 16.35
C GLY A 78 3.89 32.67 16.04
N ILE A 79 4.92 31.83 15.90
CA ILE A 79 4.79 30.41 15.58
C ILE A 79 4.77 29.61 16.89
N ASP A 80 3.73 28.79 17.07
CA ASP A 80 3.61 27.91 18.22
C ASP A 80 4.73 26.86 18.23
N TYR A 81 5.20 26.50 19.42
CA TYR A 81 6.23 25.48 19.56
C TYR A 81 6.07 24.63 20.82
N GLU A 82 6.57 23.41 20.74
CA GLU A 82 6.74 22.51 21.88
C GLU A 82 8.19 22.06 21.94
N PHE A 83 8.75 21.99 23.14
CA PHE A 83 10.12 21.53 23.35
C PHE A 83 10.14 20.28 24.23
N LYS A 84 10.96 19.30 23.85
CA LYS A 84 11.16 18.07 24.61
C LYS A 84 12.64 17.71 24.70
N HIS A 85 13.06 17.37 25.90
CA HIS A 85 14.39 16.83 26.14
C HIS A 85 14.51 15.40 25.64
N ILE A 86 15.66 15.08 25.03
CA ILE A 86 16.06 13.71 24.68
C ILE A 86 17.44 13.39 25.28
N PRO A 87 17.71 12.12 25.64
CA PRO A 87 19.02 11.69 26.12
C PRO A 87 20.17 12.02 25.16
N SER A 88 21.33 12.38 25.70
CA SER A 88 22.54 12.73 24.94
C SER A 88 23.44 11.53 24.61
N GLU A 89 23.46 10.51 25.47
CA GLU A 89 24.25 9.30 25.26
C GLU A 89 23.49 8.28 24.42
N PHE A 90 24.18 7.66 23.46
CA PHE A 90 23.59 6.60 22.65
C PHE A 90 23.92 5.22 23.24
N ASN A 91 22.95 4.63 23.90
CA ASN A 91 22.93 3.23 24.32
C ASN A 91 21.52 2.65 24.08
N LEU A 92 21.33 1.35 24.33
CA LEU A 92 20.05 0.69 24.04
C LEU A 92 18.89 1.28 24.87
N ASP A 93 19.10 1.50 26.16
CA ASP A 93 18.07 2.02 27.07
C ASP A 93 17.64 3.44 26.68
N ASN A 94 18.62 4.30 26.39
CA ASN A 94 18.39 5.65 25.89
C ASN A 94 17.72 5.66 24.52
N SER A 95 18.00 4.67 23.65
CA SER A 95 17.32 4.54 22.36
C SER A 95 15.83 4.25 22.54
N TRP A 96 15.47 3.38 23.50
CA TRP A 96 14.06 3.14 23.87
C TRP A 96 13.40 4.36 24.50
N GLU A 97 14.14 5.11 25.30
CA GLU A 97 13.64 6.38 25.85
C GLU A 97 13.37 7.41 24.76
N ILE A 98 14.29 7.62 23.82
CA ILE A 98 14.10 8.50 22.65
C ILE A 98 12.87 8.04 21.85
N PHE A 99 12.73 6.74 21.59
CA PHE A 99 11.56 6.19 20.91
C PHE A 99 10.26 6.51 21.66
N ARG A 100 10.21 6.34 22.98
CA ARG A 100 9.04 6.67 23.80
C ARG A 100 8.73 8.16 23.74
N ILE A 101 9.74 9.02 23.85
CA ILE A 101 9.58 10.48 23.76
C ILE A 101 8.99 10.86 22.40
N PHE A 102 9.52 10.35 21.29
CA PHE A 102 8.93 10.58 19.98
C PHE A 102 7.51 10.03 19.89
N LYS A 103 7.27 8.79 20.32
CA LYS A 103 5.94 8.16 20.29
C LYS A 103 4.90 9.02 21.02
N ASP A 104 5.20 9.47 22.23
CA ASP A 104 4.23 10.18 23.07
C ASP A 104 4.01 11.63 22.66
N ASN A 105 5.00 12.25 22.00
CA ASN A 105 4.92 13.66 21.60
C ASN A 105 4.63 13.87 20.11
N LEU A 106 4.65 12.82 19.29
CA LEU A 106 4.26 12.86 17.88
C LEU A 106 2.85 12.27 17.63
N ILE A 107 2.12 11.88 18.69
CA ILE A 107 0.70 11.57 18.57
C ILE A 107 -0.03 12.88 18.28
N LEU A 108 -0.73 12.89 17.15
CA LEU A 108 -1.46 14.04 16.64
C LEU A 108 -2.95 13.71 16.50
N SER A 109 -3.77 14.74 16.33
CA SER A 109 -5.18 14.56 16.00
C SER A 109 -5.31 13.93 14.62
N SER A 110 -6.42 13.23 14.37
CA SER A 110 -6.66 12.63 13.05
C SER A 110 -6.66 13.71 11.97
N GLY A 111 -5.72 13.62 11.02
CA GLY A 111 -5.61 14.52 9.87
C GLY A 111 -4.55 15.63 10.00
N ASP A 112 -3.75 15.65 11.07
CA ASP A 112 -2.60 16.54 11.14
C ASP A 112 -1.47 16.10 10.19
N GLU A 113 -0.70 17.08 9.73
CA GLU A 113 0.33 16.92 8.72
C GLU A 113 1.72 17.04 9.33
N LEU A 114 2.52 15.98 9.22
CA LEU A 114 3.88 15.96 9.74
C LEU A 114 4.90 16.37 8.67
N TYR A 115 5.72 17.36 9.00
CA TYR A 115 6.87 17.78 8.24
C TYR A 115 8.11 17.45 9.07
N ILE A 116 9.05 16.72 8.51
CA ILE A 116 10.18 16.17 9.27
C ILE A 116 11.47 16.83 8.81
N ASP A 117 12.17 17.48 9.72
CA ASP A 117 13.54 17.97 9.52
C ASP A 117 14.53 16.95 10.10
N ILE A 118 15.33 16.33 9.22
CA ILE A 118 16.38 15.38 9.59
C ILE A 118 17.79 15.99 9.48
N THR A 119 17.90 17.31 9.40
CA THR A 119 19.17 18.04 9.24
C THR A 119 20.11 17.81 10.41
N PHE A 120 19.62 18.04 11.63
CA PHE A 120 20.44 18.08 12.84
C PHE A 120 20.06 16.97 13.84
N GLY A 121 20.90 16.80 14.85
CA GLY A 121 20.83 15.73 15.84
C GLY A 121 22.01 14.76 15.72
N TYR A 122 22.20 13.91 16.74
CA TYR A 122 23.10 12.78 16.59
C TYR A 122 22.57 11.86 15.48
N ARG A 123 23.43 11.27 14.64
CA ARG A 123 23.01 10.44 13.47
C ARG A 123 21.98 9.35 13.80
N SER A 124 21.99 8.84 15.04
CA SER A 124 21.01 7.86 15.51
C SER A 124 19.60 8.42 15.72
N GLN A 125 19.46 9.71 16.05
CA GLN A 125 18.18 10.34 16.39
C GLN A 125 17.25 10.44 15.18
N PRO A 126 17.67 10.93 13.99
CA PRO A 126 16.83 10.87 12.78
C PRO A 126 16.39 9.45 12.43
N THR A 127 17.26 8.46 12.59
CA THR A 127 16.92 7.06 12.34
C THR A 127 15.84 6.56 13.30
N ILE A 128 15.96 6.84 14.60
CA ILE A 128 14.93 6.49 15.59
C ILE A 128 13.62 7.24 15.31
N LEU A 129 13.69 8.50 14.90
CA LEU A 129 12.52 9.28 14.51
C LEU A 129 11.77 8.61 13.35
N LEU A 130 12.45 8.27 12.26
CA LEU A 130 11.85 7.59 11.11
C LEU A 130 11.25 6.22 11.48
N MET A 131 11.92 5.45 12.34
CA MET A 131 11.37 4.18 12.86
C MET A 131 10.11 4.41 13.71
N THR A 132 10.10 5.47 14.53
CA THR A 132 8.94 5.83 15.35
C THR A 132 7.76 6.27 14.49
N LEU A 133 8.01 7.05 13.43
CA LEU A 133 6.98 7.45 12.48
C LEU A 133 6.34 6.25 11.79
N SER A 134 7.14 5.29 11.32
CA SER A 134 6.65 4.04 10.72
C SER A 134 5.77 3.23 11.68
N TYR A 135 6.11 3.23 12.97
CA TYR A 135 5.28 2.64 14.02
C TYR A 135 3.98 3.42 14.23
N LEU A 136 4.04 4.75 14.36
CA LEU A 136 2.87 5.59 14.60
C LEU A 136 1.88 5.56 13.44
N GLU A 137 2.34 5.56 12.18
CA GLU A 137 1.49 5.43 10.99
C GLU A 137 0.74 4.08 10.94
N SER A 138 1.26 3.04 11.60
CA SER A 138 0.60 1.74 11.70
C SER A 138 -0.52 1.70 12.75
N LEU A 139 -0.49 2.60 13.73
CA LEU A 139 -1.45 2.65 14.84
C LEU A 139 -2.46 3.80 14.72
N HIS A 140 -2.02 4.93 14.17
CA HIS A 140 -2.74 6.19 14.11
C HIS A 140 -2.83 6.67 12.67
N ASN A 141 -3.82 7.50 12.36
CA ASN A 141 -3.95 8.14 11.05
C ASN A 141 -3.05 9.38 10.94
N VAL A 142 -1.77 9.21 11.27
CA VAL A 142 -0.72 10.20 11.10
C VAL A 142 -0.24 10.15 9.64
N THR A 143 0.05 11.29 9.04
CA THR A 143 0.57 11.35 7.67
C THR A 143 1.81 12.23 7.64
N VAL A 144 2.97 11.63 7.41
CA VAL A 144 4.18 12.38 7.03
C VAL A 144 3.91 12.98 5.66
N LYS A 145 3.98 14.30 5.54
CA LYS A 145 3.83 15.03 4.27
C LYS A 145 5.15 15.29 3.59
N LYS A 146 6.15 15.70 4.37
CA LYS A 146 7.48 16.06 3.85
C LYS A 146 8.60 15.60 4.76
N VAL A 147 9.71 15.23 4.15
CA VAL A 147 10.99 14.98 4.84
C VAL A 147 12.05 15.86 4.20
N TYR A 148 12.65 16.73 4.99
CA TYR A 148 13.64 17.70 4.56
C TYR A 148 15.00 17.43 5.20
N TYR A 149 16.05 17.67 4.43
CA TYR A 149 17.43 17.65 4.90
C TYR A 149 18.16 18.87 4.35
N CYS A 150 18.72 19.69 5.21
CA CYS A 150 19.53 20.84 4.80
C CYS A 150 21.02 20.47 4.76
N LYS A 151 21.66 20.59 3.61
CA LYS A 151 23.05 20.15 3.40
C LYS A 151 24.06 21.01 4.18
N GLU A 152 24.93 20.43 5.00
CA GLU A 152 25.87 21.22 5.84
C GLU A 152 27.18 21.64 5.15
N ASP A 153 27.27 21.54 3.83
CA ASP A 153 28.58 21.44 3.17
C ASP A 153 29.27 22.80 2.93
N ASN A 154 28.57 23.95 2.98
CA ASN A 154 29.13 25.29 2.71
C ASN A 154 28.27 26.44 3.33
N THR A 155 28.67 27.70 3.09
CA THR A 155 27.87 28.91 3.40
C THR A 155 26.59 29.03 2.56
N TYR A 156 26.50 28.28 1.46
CA TYR A 156 25.32 28.16 0.60
C TYR A 156 24.84 26.70 0.64
N SER A 157 23.62 26.48 1.16
CA SER A 157 23.12 25.17 1.58
C SER A 157 21.80 24.84 0.87
N GLU A 158 21.74 23.68 0.22
CA GLU A 158 20.51 23.20 -0.39
C GLU A 158 19.59 22.54 0.66
N ILE A 159 18.30 22.86 0.62
CA ILE A 159 17.26 22.05 1.25
C ILE A 159 16.87 20.93 0.29
N VAL A 160 17.14 19.69 0.67
CA VAL A 160 16.80 18.50 -0.11
C VAL A 160 15.47 17.93 0.38
N ASP A 161 14.50 17.78 -0.53
CA ASP A 161 13.23 17.09 -0.28
C ASP A 161 13.42 15.57 -0.45
N LEU A 162 13.55 14.85 0.66
CA LEU A 162 13.74 13.40 0.73
C LEU A 162 12.42 12.62 0.83
N THR A 163 11.30 13.29 0.67
CA THR A 163 9.95 12.72 0.80
C THR A 163 9.74 11.48 -0.08
N ASN A 164 10.25 11.50 -1.31
CA ASN A 164 10.08 10.37 -2.22
C ASN A 164 10.87 9.12 -1.75
N MET A 165 12.03 9.29 -1.12
CA MET A 165 12.79 8.18 -0.51
C MET A 165 12.02 7.55 0.65
N TYR A 166 11.39 8.38 1.48
CA TYR A 166 10.50 7.91 2.55
C TYR A 166 9.35 7.07 1.96
N TYR A 167 8.65 7.57 0.95
CA TYR A 167 7.52 6.84 0.36
C TYR A 167 7.89 5.57 -0.39
N ILE A 168 9.09 5.47 -0.99
CA ILE A 168 9.57 4.21 -1.59
C ILE A 168 9.56 3.07 -0.56
N SER A 169 9.97 3.33 0.68
CA SER A 169 9.94 2.31 1.74
C SER A 169 8.51 1.84 2.05
N ILE A 170 7.54 2.75 2.03
CA ILE A 170 6.14 2.43 2.30
C ILE A 170 5.51 1.70 1.12
N TRP A 171 5.89 2.03 -0.10
CA TRP A 171 5.55 1.30 -1.31
C TRP A 171 6.01 -0.16 -1.26
N ALA A 172 7.27 -0.40 -0.91
CA ALA A 172 7.81 -1.74 -0.75
C ALA A 172 7.02 -2.55 0.29
N LYS A 173 6.78 -1.97 1.48
CA LYS A 173 5.98 -2.61 2.55
C LYS A 173 4.56 -2.95 2.10
N SER A 174 3.92 -2.05 1.36
CA SER A 174 2.52 -2.20 0.99
C SER A 174 2.31 -3.20 -0.14
N ILE A 175 3.21 -3.20 -1.13
CA ILE A 175 3.25 -4.22 -2.17
C ILE A 175 3.50 -5.60 -1.56
N GLU A 176 4.46 -5.70 -0.63
CA GLU A 176 4.74 -6.97 0.06
C GLU A 176 3.52 -7.48 0.83
N THR A 177 2.88 -6.60 1.60
CA THR A 177 1.66 -6.94 2.35
C THR A 177 0.56 -7.45 1.42
N PHE A 178 0.35 -6.77 0.29
CA PHE A 178 -0.64 -7.19 -0.70
C PHE A 178 -0.30 -8.56 -1.32
N ILE A 179 0.96 -8.79 -1.69
CA ILE A 179 1.41 -10.07 -2.25
C ILE A 179 1.21 -11.23 -1.26
N GLN A 180 1.49 -11.00 0.02
CA GLN A 180 1.44 -12.02 1.07
C GLN A 180 0.03 -12.31 1.56
N THR A 181 -0.84 -11.29 1.63
CA THR A 181 -2.14 -11.41 2.32
C THR A 181 -3.35 -11.24 1.41
N GLY A 182 -3.16 -10.71 0.20
CA GLY A 182 -4.25 -10.25 -0.66
C GLY A 182 -5.07 -9.09 -0.10
N GLN A 183 -4.70 -8.59 1.09
CA GLN A 183 -5.34 -7.44 1.70
C GLN A 183 -4.76 -6.15 1.17
N TYR A 184 -5.61 -5.14 1.14
CA TYR A 184 -5.29 -3.82 0.66
C TYR A 184 -5.82 -2.80 1.64
N THR A 185 -4.93 -2.27 2.46
CA THR A 185 -5.17 -1.10 3.29
C THR A 185 -4.05 -0.11 3.02
N GLY A 186 -4.38 1.05 2.47
CA GLY A 186 -3.48 2.21 2.50
C GLY A 186 -2.68 2.49 1.24
N ILE A 187 -2.60 1.58 0.26
CA ILE A 187 -1.95 1.88 -1.02
C ILE A 187 -2.54 3.17 -1.65
N ASN A 188 -3.87 3.35 -1.72
CA ASN A 188 -4.50 4.59 -2.20
C ASN A 188 -4.11 5.87 -1.41
N LYS A 189 -3.74 5.77 -0.12
CA LYS A 189 -3.20 6.90 0.66
C LYS A 189 -1.74 7.21 0.30
N LEU A 190 -0.96 6.17 -0.03
CA LEU A 190 0.44 6.26 -0.47
C LEU A 190 0.60 6.78 -1.88
N PHE A 191 -0.41 6.56 -2.72
CA PHE A 191 -0.36 7.13 -4.05
C PHE A 191 -0.45 8.63 -4.01
N ASN A 192 -1.38 9.22 -3.26
CA ASN A 192 -1.55 10.68 -3.19
C ASN A 192 -0.38 11.45 -2.52
N SER A 193 0.71 10.77 -2.14
CA SER A 193 1.74 11.32 -1.27
C SER A 193 3.04 11.70 -2.01
N MET A 194 3.38 11.08 -3.16
CA MET A 194 4.53 11.51 -3.96
C MET A 194 4.25 12.83 -4.71
N ASN A 195 5.26 13.69 -4.89
CA ASN A 195 5.07 14.99 -5.56
C ASN A 195 4.62 14.88 -7.04
N ASN A 196 4.70 13.69 -7.66
CA ASN A 196 4.32 13.41 -9.07
C ASN A 196 3.54 12.09 -9.22
N VAL A 197 2.45 11.89 -8.48
CA VAL A 197 1.66 10.63 -8.43
C VAL A 197 1.08 10.17 -9.77
N SER A 198 0.84 11.09 -10.70
CA SER A 198 0.00 10.86 -11.88
C SER A 198 0.34 9.56 -12.66
N PRO A 199 1.62 9.21 -12.91
CA PRO A 199 2.00 7.97 -13.60
C PRO A 199 1.67 6.68 -12.83
N LEU A 200 1.62 6.76 -11.50
CA LEU A 200 1.45 5.61 -10.60
C LEU A 200 -0.04 5.31 -10.34
N LYS A 201 -0.91 6.32 -10.49
CA LYS A 201 -2.36 6.22 -10.23
C LYS A 201 -3.08 5.06 -10.96
N PRO A 202 -2.80 4.74 -12.24
CA PRO A 202 -3.46 3.61 -12.90
C PRO A 202 -3.14 2.26 -12.27
N ILE A 203 -1.87 2.03 -11.92
CA ILE A 203 -1.42 0.82 -11.21
C ILE A 203 -2.13 0.75 -9.85
N SER A 204 -2.19 1.86 -9.11
CA SER A 204 -2.92 1.93 -7.83
C SER A 204 -4.33 1.39 -7.89
N ASN A 205 -5.10 1.99 -8.79
CA ASN A 205 -6.53 1.75 -8.90
C ASN A 205 -6.76 0.29 -9.27
N THR A 206 -5.85 -0.29 -10.05
CA THR A 206 -5.93 -1.68 -10.46
C THR A 206 -5.60 -2.64 -9.33
N ILE A 207 -4.59 -2.33 -8.48
CA ILE A 207 -4.32 -3.11 -7.26
C ILE A 207 -5.51 -3.04 -6.29
N ASP A 208 -6.11 -1.87 -6.07
CA ASP A 208 -7.31 -1.71 -5.23
C ASP A 208 -8.48 -2.55 -5.73
N LYS A 209 -8.75 -2.50 -7.04
CA LYS A 209 -9.77 -3.33 -7.69
C LYS A 209 -9.47 -4.82 -7.54
N LEU A 210 -8.23 -5.23 -7.76
CA LEU A 210 -7.81 -6.62 -7.62
C LEU A 210 -7.98 -7.12 -6.18
N ALA A 211 -7.56 -6.34 -5.18
CA ALA A 211 -7.73 -6.69 -3.78
C ALA A 211 -9.21 -6.83 -3.40
N LYS A 212 -10.07 -5.92 -3.88
CA LYS A 212 -11.52 -6.04 -3.73
C LYS A 212 -12.07 -7.29 -4.39
N ALA A 213 -11.61 -7.61 -5.61
CA ALA A 213 -12.02 -8.80 -6.35
C ALA A 213 -11.62 -10.10 -5.62
N LEU A 214 -10.39 -10.17 -5.10
CA LEU A 214 -9.89 -11.29 -4.30
C LEU A 214 -10.71 -11.45 -3.00
N ARG A 215 -10.93 -10.35 -2.27
CA ARG A 215 -11.70 -10.36 -1.02
C ARG A 215 -13.14 -10.83 -1.23
N LEU A 216 -13.77 -10.37 -2.31
CA LEU A 216 -15.16 -10.68 -2.66
C LEU A 216 -15.32 -11.94 -3.51
N VAL A 217 -14.23 -12.64 -3.82
CA VAL A 217 -14.24 -13.87 -4.63
C VAL A 217 -14.91 -13.63 -6.00
N LYS A 218 -14.70 -12.44 -6.59
CA LYS A 218 -15.26 -12.10 -7.91
C LYS A 218 -14.56 -12.87 -9.01
N ILE A 219 -15.14 -13.99 -9.41
CA ILE A 219 -14.54 -14.93 -10.36
C ILE A 219 -15.46 -15.00 -11.56
N GLY A 220 -14.87 -14.89 -12.76
CA GLY A 220 -15.48 -14.51 -14.05
C GLY A 220 -16.62 -15.37 -14.60
N PHE A 221 -17.34 -16.08 -13.75
CA PHE A 221 -18.54 -16.83 -14.08
C PHE A 221 -19.79 -15.95 -14.18
N TYR A 222 -19.72 -14.69 -13.71
CA TYR A 222 -20.87 -13.80 -13.68
C TYR A 222 -21.41 -13.50 -15.08
N ASP A 223 -20.61 -13.45 -16.14
CA ASP A 223 -21.15 -13.24 -17.50
C ASP A 223 -22.03 -14.38 -18.04
N TYR A 224 -22.08 -15.56 -17.39
CA TYR A 224 -23.02 -16.66 -17.73
C TYR A 224 -24.29 -16.68 -16.89
N ILE A 225 -24.35 -15.88 -15.83
CA ILE A 225 -25.45 -15.84 -14.85
C ILE A 225 -26.02 -14.41 -14.69
N SER A 226 -25.25 -13.40 -15.04
CA SER A 226 -25.55 -11.99 -14.90
C SER A 226 -26.01 -11.40 -16.22
N ASP A 227 -27.02 -10.56 -16.13
CA ASP A 227 -27.57 -9.80 -17.26
C ASP A 227 -26.67 -8.60 -17.65
N ASN A 228 -25.60 -8.33 -16.90
CA ASN A 228 -24.69 -7.20 -17.15
C ASN A 228 -23.41 -7.64 -17.91
N PRO A 229 -23.21 -7.21 -19.17
CA PRO A 229 -22.08 -7.64 -20.00
C PRO A 229 -20.70 -7.12 -19.55
N GLU A 230 -20.66 -6.20 -18.58
CA GLU A 230 -19.43 -5.53 -18.10
C GLU A 230 -18.92 -6.07 -16.75
N GLU A 231 -19.65 -6.98 -16.10
CA GLU A 231 -19.32 -7.46 -14.75
C GLU A 231 -17.98 -8.23 -14.69
N TYR A 232 -17.57 -8.87 -15.80
CA TYR A 232 -16.24 -9.48 -15.92
C TYR A 232 -15.08 -8.52 -15.61
N LYS A 233 -15.26 -7.21 -15.77
CA LYS A 233 -14.23 -6.19 -15.47
C LYS A 233 -13.89 -6.08 -13.99
N GLU A 234 -14.76 -6.61 -13.12
CA GLU A 234 -14.55 -6.63 -11.68
C GLU A 234 -13.98 -7.97 -11.19
N CYS A 235 -13.75 -8.92 -12.10
CA CYS A 235 -13.27 -10.24 -11.75
C CYS A 235 -11.75 -10.28 -11.57
N VAL A 236 -11.29 -11.18 -10.70
CA VAL A 236 -9.87 -11.35 -10.34
C VAL A 236 -8.99 -11.47 -11.58
N ALA A 237 -9.33 -12.34 -12.52
CA ALA A 237 -8.51 -12.56 -13.72
C ALA A 237 -8.40 -11.33 -14.63
N TYR A 238 -9.48 -10.54 -14.77
CA TYR A 238 -9.43 -9.30 -15.54
C TYR A 238 -8.63 -8.21 -14.82
N CYS A 239 -8.82 -8.08 -13.51
CA CYS A 239 -8.06 -7.14 -12.69
C CYS A 239 -6.56 -7.47 -12.69
N VAL A 240 -6.19 -8.75 -12.64
CA VAL A 240 -4.81 -9.23 -12.81
C VAL A 240 -4.28 -8.88 -14.20
N TYR A 241 -5.05 -9.14 -15.26
CA TYR A 241 -4.63 -8.81 -16.62
C TYR A 241 -4.40 -7.31 -16.78
N LYS A 242 -5.33 -6.47 -16.31
CA LYS A 242 -5.16 -5.01 -16.33
C LYS A 242 -4.01 -4.53 -15.46
N LEU A 243 -3.69 -5.23 -14.36
CA LEU A 243 -2.52 -4.89 -13.56
C LEU A 243 -1.24 -5.08 -14.38
N HIS A 244 -1.14 -6.21 -15.09
CA HIS A 244 -0.01 -6.45 -15.99
C HIS A 244 0.05 -5.43 -17.13
N ASP A 245 -1.10 -5.01 -17.68
CA ASP A 245 -1.20 -3.97 -18.71
C ASP A 245 -0.69 -2.61 -18.23
N GLU A 246 -1.12 -2.17 -17.03
CA GLU A 246 -0.67 -0.90 -16.44
C GLU A 246 0.82 -0.94 -16.04
N ILE A 247 1.29 -2.08 -15.52
CA ILE A 247 2.73 -2.28 -15.24
C ILE A 247 3.53 -2.24 -16.55
N TYR A 248 3.07 -2.90 -17.60
CA TYR A 248 3.73 -2.90 -18.90
C TYR A 248 3.82 -1.50 -19.50
N LYS A 249 2.71 -0.73 -19.51
CA LYS A 249 2.70 0.66 -19.98
C LYS A 249 3.68 1.53 -19.19
N PHE A 250 3.74 1.34 -17.87
CA PHE A 250 4.70 2.04 -17.02
C PHE A 250 6.13 1.66 -17.38
N GLN A 251 6.44 0.36 -17.46
CA GLN A 251 7.76 -0.12 -17.84
C GLN A 251 8.18 0.40 -19.22
N THR A 252 7.36 0.27 -20.26
CA THR A 252 7.67 0.78 -21.61
C THR A 252 7.93 2.29 -21.62
N LYS A 253 7.21 3.05 -20.79
CA LYS A 253 7.39 4.50 -20.72
C LYS A 253 8.64 4.91 -19.93
N TYR A 254 9.03 4.14 -18.91
CA TYR A 254 10.04 4.55 -17.92
C TYR A 254 11.32 3.70 -17.92
N LYS A 255 11.42 2.63 -18.72
CA LYS A 255 12.58 1.72 -18.75
C LYS A 255 13.79 2.28 -19.49
N ASP A 256 13.58 3.04 -20.56
CA ASP A 256 14.65 3.59 -21.41
C ASP A 256 14.99 5.07 -21.08
N LEU A 257 14.40 5.62 -20.00
CA LEU A 257 14.67 6.98 -19.53
C LEU A 257 15.94 7.02 -18.66
N GLU A 258 17.09 6.71 -19.27
CA GLU A 258 18.40 7.01 -18.66
C GLU A 258 18.73 8.51 -18.64
N SER A 259 17.98 9.35 -19.38
CA SER A 259 18.21 10.81 -19.41
C SER A 259 17.08 11.62 -18.75
N GLU A 260 17.46 12.27 -17.64
CA GLU A 260 16.86 13.48 -17.05
C GLU A 260 15.52 13.42 -16.30
N ILE A 261 14.88 12.27 -16.02
CA ILE A 261 13.76 12.21 -15.03
C ILE A 261 13.83 11.02 -14.05
N LYS A 262 14.24 11.36 -12.82
CA LYS A 262 13.93 10.83 -11.47
C LYS A 262 14.09 9.31 -11.20
N ASN A 263 15.24 8.99 -10.57
CA ASN A 263 15.59 7.74 -9.85
C ASN A 263 14.44 7.08 -9.06
N GLU A 264 13.44 7.85 -8.64
CA GLU A 264 12.29 7.43 -7.85
C GLU A 264 11.45 6.34 -8.53
N TYR A 265 11.18 6.47 -9.84
CA TYR A 265 10.36 5.49 -10.58
C TYR A 265 11.14 4.24 -10.96
N TYR A 266 12.43 4.40 -11.24
CA TYR A 266 13.31 3.29 -11.55
C TYR A 266 13.32 2.25 -10.43
N ILE A 267 13.41 2.70 -9.17
CA ILE A 267 13.39 1.82 -7.99
C ILE A 267 12.05 1.07 -7.84
N LEU A 268 10.94 1.62 -8.37
CA LEU A 268 9.64 0.94 -8.33
C LEU A 268 9.51 -0.16 -9.40
N LEU A 269 10.37 -0.20 -10.42
CA LEU A 269 10.32 -1.22 -11.48
C LEU A 269 10.50 -2.63 -10.91
N ASP A 270 11.48 -2.82 -10.02
CA ASP A 270 11.73 -4.11 -9.36
C ASP A 270 10.53 -4.58 -8.52
N LEU A 271 9.83 -3.64 -7.85
CA LEU A 271 8.63 -3.93 -7.09
C LEU A 271 7.48 -4.37 -8.01
N PHE A 272 7.35 -3.75 -9.19
CA PHE A 272 6.33 -4.12 -10.17
C PHE A 272 6.64 -5.44 -10.87
N ASP A 273 7.90 -5.78 -11.11
CA ASP A 273 8.29 -7.10 -11.58
C ASP A 273 7.92 -8.19 -10.56
N LYS A 274 8.16 -7.94 -9.26
CA LYS A 274 7.72 -8.86 -8.19
C LYS A 274 6.19 -9.04 -8.18
N LEU A 275 5.42 -7.98 -8.39
CA LEU A 275 3.96 -8.06 -8.51
C LEU A 275 3.53 -8.88 -9.73
N LYS A 276 4.15 -8.63 -10.89
CA LYS A 276 3.87 -9.36 -12.13
C LYS A 276 4.19 -10.84 -12.00
N ASP A 277 5.30 -11.17 -11.33
CA ASP A 277 5.71 -12.55 -11.06
C ASP A 277 4.72 -13.29 -10.17
N LYS A 278 4.14 -12.61 -9.17
CA LYS A 278 3.10 -13.18 -8.31
C LYS A 278 1.87 -13.62 -9.11
N PHE A 279 1.54 -12.91 -10.19
CA PHE A 279 0.37 -13.18 -11.03
C PHE A 279 0.73 -13.66 -12.45
N LYS A 280 1.94 -14.20 -12.65
CA LYS A 280 2.43 -14.71 -13.95
C LYS A 280 1.61 -15.83 -14.56
N TRP A 281 0.71 -16.43 -13.79
CA TRP A 281 -0.24 -17.43 -14.27
C TRP A 281 -1.26 -16.85 -15.26
N ILE A 282 -1.45 -15.52 -15.27
CA ILE A 282 -2.18 -14.87 -16.35
C ILE A 282 -1.27 -14.84 -17.58
N ASN A 283 -1.71 -15.47 -18.68
CA ASN A 283 -1.00 -15.37 -19.95
C ASN A 283 -1.24 -13.95 -20.53
N TYR A 284 -0.45 -12.97 -20.07
CA TYR A 284 -0.59 -11.57 -20.47
C TYR A 284 0.05 -11.30 -21.84
N GLU A 285 -0.67 -10.59 -22.70
CA GLU A 285 -0.22 -10.11 -24.00
C GLU A 285 -0.61 -8.63 -24.12
N PRO A 286 0.31 -7.70 -24.40
CA PRO A 286 -0.02 -6.27 -24.52
C PRO A 286 -0.87 -5.97 -25.76
N GLY A 287 -1.66 -4.90 -25.71
CA GLY A 287 -2.34 -4.33 -26.89
C GLY A 287 -3.64 -5.01 -27.33
N LEU A 288 -4.18 -5.95 -26.54
CA LEU A 288 -5.48 -6.58 -26.83
C LEU A 288 -6.66 -5.64 -26.53
N SER A 289 -7.69 -5.69 -27.36
CA SER A 289 -8.97 -5.05 -27.09
C SER A 289 -9.72 -5.73 -25.92
N ASP A 290 -10.66 -5.02 -25.28
CA ASP A 290 -11.45 -5.57 -24.19
C ASP A 290 -12.22 -6.85 -24.57
N SER A 291 -12.63 -6.99 -25.85
CA SER A 291 -13.30 -8.19 -26.37
C SER A 291 -12.34 -9.38 -26.51
N GLU A 292 -11.11 -9.14 -26.95
CA GLU A 292 -10.07 -10.18 -27.06
C GLU A 292 -9.61 -10.65 -25.68
N ILE A 293 -9.43 -9.71 -24.74
CA ILE A 293 -9.14 -10.01 -23.33
C ILE A 293 -10.25 -10.90 -22.78
N LYS A 294 -11.51 -10.50 -22.95
CA LYS A 294 -12.67 -11.27 -22.47
C LYS A 294 -12.67 -12.70 -23.01
N LYS A 295 -12.48 -12.88 -24.31
CA LYS A 295 -12.38 -14.20 -24.95
C LYS A 295 -11.26 -15.04 -24.32
N LYS A 296 -10.05 -14.49 -24.20
CA LYS A 296 -8.88 -15.17 -23.63
C LYS A 296 -9.11 -15.61 -22.18
N LEU A 297 -9.74 -14.73 -21.38
CA LEU A 297 -10.06 -15.02 -19.98
C LEU A 297 -11.09 -16.15 -19.84
N ILE A 298 -12.08 -16.20 -20.72
CA ILE A 298 -13.09 -17.27 -20.77
C ILE A 298 -12.45 -18.60 -21.19
N ASP A 299 -11.60 -18.59 -22.22
CA ASP A 299 -10.97 -19.81 -22.74
C ASP A 299 -10.07 -20.49 -21.68
N ASN A 300 -9.48 -19.71 -20.77
CA ASN A 300 -8.59 -20.21 -19.70
C ASN A 300 -9.25 -20.23 -18.31
N TYR A 301 -10.58 -20.12 -18.24
CA TYR A 301 -11.32 -19.93 -16.99
C TYR A 301 -10.95 -20.91 -15.86
N TYR A 302 -10.90 -22.21 -16.16
CA TYR A 302 -10.60 -23.24 -15.15
C TYR A 302 -9.16 -23.25 -14.68
N LEU A 303 -8.22 -22.84 -15.54
CA LEU A 303 -6.82 -22.67 -15.14
C LEU A 303 -6.73 -21.48 -14.18
N HIS A 304 -7.35 -20.35 -14.52
CA HIS A 304 -7.42 -19.20 -13.61
C HIS A 304 -8.05 -19.56 -12.27
N LEU A 305 -9.10 -20.38 -12.27
CA LEU A 305 -9.73 -20.85 -11.04
C LEU A 305 -8.76 -21.62 -10.14
N LEU A 306 -8.01 -22.56 -10.72
CA LEU A 306 -7.02 -23.34 -9.99
C LEU A 306 -5.92 -22.44 -9.41
N GLU A 307 -5.47 -21.46 -10.17
CA GLU A 307 -4.42 -20.52 -9.75
C GLU A 307 -4.91 -19.56 -8.67
N ILE A 308 -6.16 -19.11 -8.72
CA ILE A 308 -6.79 -18.32 -7.66
C ILE A 308 -6.97 -19.17 -6.39
N LEU A 309 -7.34 -20.44 -6.51
CA LEU A 309 -7.40 -21.36 -5.36
C LEU A 309 -6.02 -21.59 -4.73
N LYS A 310 -4.98 -21.77 -5.55
CA LYS A 310 -3.59 -21.84 -5.07
C LYS A 310 -3.21 -20.55 -4.36
N TYR A 311 -3.54 -19.40 -4.95
CA TYR A 311 -3.31 -18.10 -4.34
C TYR A 311 -3.97 -18.00 -2.96
N TYR A 312 -5.26 -18.35 -2.82
CA TYR A 312 -5.95 -18.32 -1.52
C TYR A 312 -5.34 -19.28 -0.50
N ARG A 313 -4.88 -20.45 -0.93
CA ARG A 313 -4.16 -21.39 -0.07
C ARG A 313 -2.83 -20.78 0.40
N ASP A 314 -2.04 -20.25 -0.52
CA ASP A 314 -0.68 -19.76 -0.25
C ASP A 314 -0.67 -18.45 0.55
N THR A 315 -1.77 -17.71 0.54
CA THR A 315 -1.98 -16.46 1.31
C THR A 315 -2.86 -16.65 2.54
N GLU A 316 -3.18 -17.90 2.89
CA GLU A 316 -4.03 -18.27 4.03
C GLU A 316 -5.43 -17.60 4.03
N LEU A 317 -5.93 -17.20 2.86
CA LEU A 317 -7.29 -16.72 2.63
C LEU A 317 -8.28 -17.90 2.60
N VAL A 318 -8.31 -18.67 3.69
CA VAL A 318 -9.05 -19.93 3.80
C VAL A 318 -10.54 -19.74 3.54
N GLN A 319 -11.15 -18.68 4.07
CA GLN A 319 -12.57 -18.39 3.85
C GLN A 319 -12.87 -18.19 2.36
N GLN A 320 -12.07 -17.38 1.66
CA GLN A 320 -12.23 -17.12 0.23
C GLN A 320 -12.01 -18.40 -0.60
N GLY A 321 -11.01 -19.22 -0.24
CA GLY A 321 -10.78 -20.53 -0.84
C GLY A 321 -11.97 -21.49 -0.69
N LEU A 322 -12.54 -21.58 0.52
CA LEU A 322 -13.72 -22.41 0.78
C LEU A 322 -14.97 -21.89 0.06
N THR A 323 -15.19 -20.57 0.06
CA THR A 323 -16.27 -19.92 -0.68
C THR A 323 -16.17 -20.25 -2.16
N LEU A 324 -14.97 -20.14 -2.72
CA LEU A 324 -14.72 -20.44 -4.12
C LEU A 324 -15.00 -21.91 -4.47
N ILE A 325 -14.49 -22.85 -3.66
CA ILE A 325 -14.78 -24.27 -3.83
C ILE A 325 -16.30 -24.51 -3.78
N ASN A 326 -17.02 -23.87 -2.87
CA ASN A 326 -18.45 -24.04 -2.74
C ASN A 326 -19.22 -23.45 -3.95
N GLU A 327 -18.94 -22.21 -4.34
CA GLU A 327 -19.67 -21.53 -5.40
C GLU A 327 -19.49 -22.16 -6.78
N ILE A 328 -18.37 -22.84 -7.02
CA ILE A 328 -18.07 -23.39 -8.34
C ILE A 328 -18.12 -24.92 -8.34
N ILE A 329 -17.50 -25.59 -7.37
CA ILE A 329 -17.43 -27.07 -7.34
C ILE A 329 -18.71 -27.66 -6.73
N PHE A 330 -19.34 -27.01 -5.74
CA PHE A 330 -20.57 -27.52 -5.14
C PHE A 330 -21.82 -27.19 -5.97
N VAL A 331 -21.89 -26.00 -6.59
CA VAL A 331 -23.00 -25.62 -7.48
C VAL A 331 -23.02 -26.49 -8.73
N THR A 332 -21.85 -26.75 -9.34
CA THR A 332 -21.76 -27.67 -10.49
C THR A 332 -22.30 -29.05 -10.15
N THR A 333 -21.99 -29.58 -8.97
CA THR A 333 -22.36 -30.96 -8.60
C THR A 333 -23.81 -31.16 -8.13
N LYS A 334 -24.59 -30.11 -7.88
CA LYS A 334 -25.98 -30.22 -7.38
C LYS A 334 -27.06 -29.49 -8.19
N ASP A 335 -26.72 -28.52 -9.03
CA ASP A 335 -27.71 -27.63 -9.63
C ASP A 335 -28.09 -28.03 -11.08
N ASP A 336 -29.29 -28.56 -11.26
CA ASP A 336 -29.86 -28.88 -12.58
C ASP A 336 -29.97 -27.62 -13.47
N ASN A 337 -30.09 -26.41 -12.91
CA ASN A 337 -30.08 -25.16 -13.69
C ASN A 337 -28.72 -24.87 -14.31
N LEU A 338 -27.60 -25.26 -13.67
CA LEU A 338 -26.29 -25.06 -14.27
C LEU A 338 -26.11 -25.98 -15.49
N LYS A 339 -26.63 -27.20 -15.42
CA LYS A 339 -26.69 -28.11 -16.57
C LYS A 339 -27.47 -27.50 -17.73
N GLU A 340 -28.60 -26.82 -17.46
CA GLU A 340 -29.32 -26.07 -18.49
C GLU A 340 -28.55 -24.85 -19.02
N LYS A 341 -27.89 -24.08 -18.16
CA LYS A 341 -27.05 -22.94 -18.57
C LYS A 341 -25.86 -23.39 -19.44
N ILE A 342 -25.19 -24.50 -19.09
CA ILE A 342 -24.10 -25.10 -19.89
C ILE A 342 -24.61 -25.59 -21.25
N LYS A 343 -25.83 -26.15 -21.31
CA LYS A 343 -26.47 -26.54 -22.58
C LYS A 343 -26.79 -25.34 -23.48
N LYS A 344 -27.10 -24.17 -22.90
CA LYS A 344 -27.37 -22.93 -23.63
C LYS A 344 -26.10 -22.22 -24.14
N LEU A 345 -24.91 -22.71 -23.78
CA LEU A 345 -23.65 -22.18 -24.30
C LEU A 345 -23.55 -22.44 -25.80
N ASN A 346 -23.25 -21.39 -26.58
CA ASN A 346 -22.99 -21.52 -28.00
C ASN A 346 -21.52 -21.96 -28.22
N PRO A 347 -21.22 -23.22 -28.59
CA PRO A 347 -19.86 -23.73 -28.69
C PRO A 347 -19.01 -23.04 -29.77
N GLU A 348 -19.65 -22.33 -30.69
CA GLU A 348 -18.97 -21.58 -31.75
C GLU A 348 -18.53 -20.19 -31.31
N LYS A 349 -19.07 -19.67 -30.21
CA LYS A 349 -18.77 -18.32 -29.73
C LYS A 349 -17.42 -18.23 -29.00
N TYR A 350 -17.07 -19.25 -28.21
CA TYR A 350 -15.82 -19.31 -27.43
C TYR A 350 -15.32 -20.76 -27.35
N GLU A 351 -14.01 -20.99 -27.48
CA GLU A 351 -13.41 -22.34 -27.41
C GLU A 351 -13.58 -22.95 -26.02
N GLY A 352 -13.48 -22.13 -24.98
CA GLY A 352 -13.74 -22.53 -23.59
C GLY A 352 -15.11 -23.19 -23.40
N HIS A 353 -16.13 -22.84 -24.20
CA HIS A 353 -17.43 -23.52 -24.17
C HIS A 353 -17.34 -24.98 -24.60
N LYS A 354 -16.54 -25.29 -25.62
CA LYS A 354 -16.37 -26.67 -26.10
C LYS A 354 -15.69 -27.51 -25.03
N TYR A 355 -14.65 -26.98 -24.38
CA TYR A 355 -13.97 -27.63 -23.27
C TYR A 355 -14.90 -27.80 -22.06
N LEU A 356 -15.65 -26.75 -21.70
CA LEU A 356 -16.62 -26.77 -20.60
C LEU A 356 -17.73 -27.79 -20.83
N GLN A 357 -18.34 -27.82 -22.02
CA GLN A 357 -19.36 -28.81 -22.36
C GLN A 357 -18.79 -30.24 -22.41
N SER A 358 -17.56 -30.42 -22.90
CA SER A 358 -16.91 -31.73 -22.98
C SER A 358 -16.50 -32.25 -21.61
N PHE A 359 -15.94 -31.39 -20.77
CA PHE A 359 -15.65 -31.66 -19.36
C PHE A 359 -16.93 -31.99 -18.61
N TRP A 360 -17.98 -31.17 -18.76
CA TRP A 360 -19.26 -31.40 -18.11
C TRP A 360 -19.91 -32.70 -18.57
N LYS A 361 -19.88 -33.04 -19.86
CA LYS A 361 -20.36 -34.34 -20.37
C LYS A 361 -19.60 -35.53 -19.77
N GLN A 362 -18.29 -35.40 -19.55
CA GLN A 362 -17.48 -36.45 -18.92
C GLN A 362 -17.76 -36.57 -17.42
N VAL A 363 -17.92 -35.43 -16.74
CA VAL A 363 -18.29 -35.36 -15.33
C VAL A 363 -19.71 -35.92 -15.13
N ASP A 364 -20.69 -35.49 -15.92
CA ASP A 364 -22.09 -35.95 -15.91
C ASP A 364 -22.17 -37.47 -16.19
N ARG A 365 -21.41 -37.99 -17.17
CA ARG A 365 -21.31 -39.45 -17.40
C ARG A 365 -20.73 -40.18 -16.19
N LYS A 366 -19.59 -39.74 -15.66
CA LYS A 366 -18.97 -40.37 -14.48
C LYS A 366 -19.79 -40.22 -13.21
N ILE A 367 -20.60 -39.16 -13.10
CA ILE A 367 -21.48 -38.91 -11.96
C ILE A 367 -22.71 -39.81 -11.98
N TYR A 368 -23.40 -39.88 -13.11
CA TYR A 368 -24.68 -40.55 -13.18
C TYR A 368 -24.61 -42.01 -13.62
N GLN A 369 -23.56 -42.45 -14.32
CA GLN A 369 -23.46 -43.84 -14.79
C GLN A 369 -22.73 -44.77 -13.80
N GLU A 370 -21.88 -44.26 -12.91
CA GLU A 370 -21.03 -45.13 -12.07
C GLU A 370 -21.39 -45.12 -10.58
N ASN A 371 -22.27 -44.23 -10.10
CA ASN A 371 -22.60 -44.11 -8.66
C ASN A 371 -21.33 -44.19 -7.78
N SER A 372 -20.25 -43.55 -8.24
CA SER A 372 -18.90 -43.97 -7.87
C SER A 372 -18.58 -43.58 -6.43
N ALA A 373 -17.90 -44.48 -5.70
CA ALA A 373 -17.41 -44.23 -4.34
C ALA A 373 -16.58 -42.94 -4.26
N LEU A 374 -15.94 -42.53 -5.36
CA LEU A 374 -15.21 -41.26 -5.49
C LEU A 374 -16.12 -40.05 -5.33
N ILE A 375 -17.33 -40.07 -5.92
CA ILE A 375 -18.29 -38.96 -5.83
C ILE A 375 -18.96 -38.94 -4.49
N GLN A 376 -19.27 -40.09 -3.89
CA GLN A 376 -19.75 -40.12 -2.51
C GLN A 376 -18.69 -39.55 -1.56
N ARG A 377 -17.40 -39.89 -1.78
CA ARG A 377 -16.27 -39.34 -1.03
C ARG A 377 -16.09 -37.83 -1.27
N LEU A 378 -16.24 -37.38 -2.51
CA LEU A 378 -16.18 -35.97 -2.90
C LEU A 378 -17.34 -35.19 -2.28
N ASN A 379 -18.58 -35.66 -2.40
CA ASN A 379 -19.77 -35.07 -1.79
C ASN A 379 -19.66 -35.02 -0.27
N LYS A 380 -19.14 -36.09 0.37
CA LYS A 380 -18.87 -36.08 1.81
C LYS A 380 -17.84 -35.01 2.17
N ARG A 381 -16.74 -34.90 1.42
CA ARG A 381 -15.73 -33.84 1.62
C ARG A 381 -16.28 -32.44 1.35
N LEU A 382 -17.07 -32.26 0.30
CA LEU A 382 -17.70 -30.98 -0.03
C LEU A 382 -18.76 -30.58 1.00
N SER A 383 -19.54 -31.53 1.52
CA SER A 383 -20.48 -31.27 2.61
C SER A 383 -19.76 -30.83 3.90
N PHE A 384 -18.60 -31.45 4.19
CA PHE A 384 -17.72 -31.04 5.28
C PHE A 384 -17.15 -29.64 5.04
N ILE A 385 -16.67 -29.35 3.83
CA ILE A 385 -16.16 -28.03 3.42
C ILE A 385 -17.26 -26.95 3.55
N ASN A 386 -18.48 -27.23 3.08
CA ASN A 386 -19.62 -26.31 3.20
C ASN A 386 -20.01 -26.07 4.66
N SER A 387 -20.05 -27.14 5.48
CA SER A 387 -20.27 -27.02 6.92
C SER A 387 -19.17 -26.17 7.57
N TYR A 388 -17.91 -26.42 7.24
CA TYR A 388 -16.76 -25.68 7.79
C TYR A 388 -16.77 -24.21 7.35
N ARG A 389 -17.08 -23.92 6.09
CA ARG A 389 -17.30 -22.54 5.58
C ARG A 389 -18.42 -21.84 6.34
N ASN A 390 -19.56 -22.49 6.52
CA ASN A 390 -20.69 -21.91 7.25
C ASN A 390 -20.34 -21.69 8.72
N SER A 391 -19.62 -22.61 9.36
CA SER A 391 -19.09 -22.41 10.71
C SER A 391 -18.17 -21.19 10.78
N ILE A 392 -17.27 -20.99 9.82
CA ILE A 392 -16.42 -19.79 9.76
C ILE A 392 -17.28 -18.53 9.56
N ASN A 393 -18.20 -18.52 8.59
CA ASN A 393 -19.04 -17.36 8.29
C ASN A 393 -19.99 -16.98 9.44
N HIS A 394 -20.45 -17.97 10.22
CA HIS A 394 -21.41 -17.79 11.31
C HIS A 394 -20.79 -17.98 12.70
N SER A 395 -19.45 -18.01 12.81
CA SER A 395 -18.72 -18.29 14.06
C SER A 395 -19.00 -17.30 15.20
N PHE A 396 -19.68 -16.18 14.92
CA PHE A 396 -20.15 -15.21 15.93
C PHE A 396 -21.66 -15.28 16.23
N TYR A 397 -22.43 -16.12 15.53
CA TYR A 397 -23.83 -16.43 15.82
C TYR A 397 -23.98 -17.91 16.20
N ILE A 398 -23.28 -18.33 17.26
CA ILE A 398 -23.68 -19.54 17.97
C ILE A 398 -24.95 -19.17 18.75
N ASN A 399 -26.09 -19.53 18.18
CA ASN A 399 -27.39 -19.46 18.84
C ASN A 399 -27.28 -20.14 20.21
N LYS A 400 -27.40 -19.37 21.30
CA LYS A 400 -27.29 -19.85 22.70
C LYS A 400 -28.42 -20.82 23.10
N GLU A 401 -29.36 -21.14 22.22
CA GLU A 401 -30.60 -21.85 22.55
C GLU A 401 -30.71 -23.28 22.02
N LYS A 402 -29.59 -23.99 21.85
CA LYS A 402 -29.64 -25.46 21.74
C LYS A 402 -28.61 -26.11 22.66
N ARG A 403 -28.99 -26.22 23.94
CA ARG A 403 -28.51 -27.27 24.85
C ARG A 403 -29.67 -28.16 25.22
#